data_AF-A0A9D8JHA3-F1
#
_entry.id   AF-A0A9D8JHA3-F1
#
_cell.length_a   1.000
_cell.length_b   1.000
_cell.length_c   1.000
_cell.angle_alpha   90.00
_cell.angle_beta   90.00
_cell.angle_gamma   90.00
#
_symmetry.space_group_name_H-M   'P 1'
#
loop_
_entity.id
_entity.type
_entity.pdbx_description
1 polymer ?
#
loop_
_entity_poly.entity_id
_entity_poly.type
_entity_poly.pdbx_seq_one_letter_code
_entity_poly.pdbx_strand_id
1 'polypeptide(L)'
;MGKVRNTTKISVRKRSATFASSVFLTGFLALTFNQAIAQGLGSLPMTYSGRLTESSGAPKDGPVAIEATFWTAEIDGTQLGQTFEFASVILNQGVFSLYFPFMATQVQDIFRDGKEPVFIEISSGGKAYPRQKFNYIPLAMRIPVDNKTLSFDTSSGQLGIKNAKTATSGSVLVNDGTGGIKWDSLSSTNLTAKTQAGGEPAADQVLTYKSGKWVAASLPLAAASGNYLTGLTGDVVATGPGTGTATLATVATPGTATKVTFDAQGRVRSGTSLVAA
;
A
#
# COMPACT_ATOMS: atom_id res chain seq x y z
N MET A 1 57.82 37.95 26.06
CA MET A 1 57.41 36.52 25.91
C MET A 1 56.02 36.54 25.30
N GLY A 2 55.72 36.14 24.07
CA GLY A 2 56.28 35.16 23.14
C GLY A 2 55.06 34.53 22.45
N LYS A 3 54.45 35.24 21.50
CA LYS A 3 53.14 34.91 20.92
C LYS A 3 53.30 33.85 19.83
N VAL A 4 53.05 32.58 20.16
CA VAL A 4 53.10 31.43 19.24
C VAL A 4 51.88 31.46 18.33
N ARG A 5 52.08 31.56 17.01
CA ARG A 5 51.04 31.35 15.99
C ARG A 5 51.21 29.95 15.42
N ASN A 6 50.26 29.06 15.70
CA ASN A 6 50.16 27.76 15.04
C ASN A 6 49.43 27.93 13.71
N THR A 7 50.10 27.59 12.61
CA THR A 7 49.56 27.70 11.25
C THR A 7 49.45 26.30 10.68
N THR A 8 48.27 25.68 10.79
CA THR A 8 48.01 24.37 10.20
C THR A 8 47.63 24.54 8.74
N LYS A 9 48.53 24.17 7.81
CA LYS A 9 48.25 24.04 6.38
C LYS A 9 47.48 22.73 6.15
N ILE A 10 46.19 22.81 5.84
CA ILE A 10 45.40 21.68 5.35
C ILE A 10 45.53 21.64 3.82
N SER A 11 46.26 20.64 3.31
CA SER A 11 46.40 20.37 1.88
C SER A 11 45.28 19.42 1.41
N VAL A 12 44.27 19.95 0.72
CA VAL A 12 43.20 19.15 0.09
C VAL A 12 43.69 18.62 -1.26
N ARG A 13 43.98 17.31 -1.35
CA ARG A 13 44.18 16.63 -2.64
C ARG A 13 42.82 16.36 -3.28
N LYS A 14 42.51 17.04 -4.40
CA LYS A 14 41.43 16.62 -5.31
C LYS A 14 41.83 15.29 -5.95
N ARG A 15 41.09 14.20 -5.65
CA ARG A 15 41.08 12.98 -6.45
C ARG A 15 39.88 13.05 -7.38
N SER A 16 40.12 13.25 -8.66
CA SER A 16 39.11 13.09 -9.70
C SER A 16 38.90 11.60 -9.95
N ALA A 17 37.79 11.04 -9.47
CA ALA A 17 37.34 9.70 -9.82
C ALA A 17 36.30 9.83 -10.94
N THR A 18 36.70 9.47 -12.15
CA THR A 18 35.80 9.34 -13.30
C THR A 18 34.99 8.04 -13.11
N PHE A 19 33.77 8.15 -12.59
CA PHE A 19 32.83 7.04 -12.58
C PHE A 19 32.12 6.97 -13.94
N ALA A 20 32.34 5.87 -14.66
CA ALA A 20 31.53 5.50 -15.81
C ALA A 20 30.10 5.21 -15.32
N SER A 21 29.15 6.06 -15.74
CA SER A 21 27.73 5.87 -15.49
C SER A 21 27.20 4.83 -16.48
N SER A 22 26.93 3.62 -15.99
CA SER A 22 26.12 2.64 -16.69
C SER A 22 24.66 3.04 -16.52
N VAL A 23 24.06 3.59 -17.58
CA VAL A 23 22.62 3.89 -17.64
C VAL A 23 21.87 2.56 -17.71
N PHE A 24 21.43 2.06 -16.55
CA PHE A 24 20.38 1.05 -16.52
C PHE A 24 19.06 1.75 -16.82
N LEU A 25 18.58 1.58 -18.04
CA LEU A 25 17.23 1.96 -18.46
C LEU A 25 16.24 1.00 -17.79
N THR A 26 15.85 1.29 -16.55
CA THR A 26 14.75 0.59 -15.88
C THR A 26 13.47 0.91 -16.62
N GLY A 27 12.92 -0.08 -17.32
CA GLY A 27 11.61 -0.01 -17.94
C GLY A 27 10.55 0.25 -16.86
N PHE A 28 10.10 1.49 -16.77
CA PHE A 28 8.93 1.87 -15.99
C PHE A 28 7.71 1.30 -16.75
N LEU A 29 7.17 0.19 -16.27
CA LEU A 29 5.89 -0.33 -16.74
C LEU A 29 4.80 0.64 -16.25
N ALA A 30 4.51 1.67 -17.03
CA ALA A 30 3.40 2.58 -16.77
C ALA A 30 2.09 1.80 -16.95
N LEU A 31 1.45 1.40 -15.85
CA LEU A 31 0.04 1.02 -15.88
C LEU A 31 -0.77 2.26 -16.27
N THR A 32 -1.04 2.41 -17.56
CA THR A 32 -2.04 3.35 -18.05
C THR A 32 -3.41 2.73 -17.78
N PHE A 33 -4.04 3.12 -16.68
CA PHE A 33 -5.46 2.88 -16.50
C PHE A 33 -6.20 3.70 -17.56
N ASN A 34 -7.05 3.06 -18.35
CA ASN A 34 -8.00 3.77 -19.20
C ASN A 34 -8.75 4.75 -18.30
N GLN A 35 -8.56 6.05 -18.51
CA GLN A 35 -9.34 7.07 -17.82
C GLN A 35 -10.78 6.82 -18.23
N ALA A 36 -11.57 6.31 -17.29
CA ALA A 36 -13.01 6.24 -17.45
C ALA A 36 -13.48 7.62 -17.91
N ILE A 37 -14.32 7.65 -18.94
CA ILE A 37 -14.96 8.88 -19.41
C ILE A 37 -15.64 9.46 -18.18
N ALA A 38 -15.04 10.51 -17.63
CA ALA A 38 -15.57 11.22 -16.50
C ALA A 38 -16.92 11.78 -16.96
N GLN A 39 -18.03 11.22 -16.46
CA GLN A 39 -19.25 12.00 -16.38
C GLN A 39 -18.86 13.29 -15.69
N GLY A 40 -19.12 14.43 -16.33
CA GLY A 40 -18.57 15.73 -15.94
C GLY A 40 -18.53 15.86 -14.43
N LEU A 41 -17.31 15.77 -13.86
CA LEU A 41 -17.05 15.89 -12.44
C LEU A 41 -17.61 17.23 -11.99
N GLY A 42 -18.79 17.23 -11.38
CA GLY A 42 -19.37 18.47 -10.89
C GLY A 42 -20.88 18.49 -10.76
N SER A 43 -21.66 17.81 -11.60
CA SER A 43 -23.13 17.89 -11.53
C SER A 43 -23.71 16.74 -10.71
N LEU A 44 -24.38 17.07 -9.61
CA LEU A 44 -25.15 16.17 -8.75
C LEU A 44 -26.63 16.49 -8.92
N PRO A 45 -27.27 16.04 -10.00
CA PRO A 45 -28.63 16.44 -10.32
C PRO A 45 -29.63 15.93 -9.28
N MET A 46 -30.59 16.79 -8.93
CA MET A 46 -31.75 16.42 -8.11
C MET A 46 -33.02 16.86 -8.82
N THR A 47 -34.07 16.05 -8.72
CA THR A 47 -35.41 16.44 -9.17
C THR A 47 -36.32 16.61 -7.97
N TYR A 48 -37.09 17.70 -7.95
CA TYR A 48 -38.15 17.94 -6.98
C TYR A 48 -39.46 18.13 -7.71
N SER A 49 -40.53 17.54 -7.22
CA SER A 49 -41.85 17.65 -7.85
C SER A 49 -42.89 18.02 -6.81
N GLY A 50 -43.88 18.79 -7.24
CA GLY A 50 -44.95 19.27 -6.38
C GLY A 50 -46.19 19.60 -7.18
N ARG A 51 -47.21 20.10 -6.47
CA ARG A 51 -48.46 20.56 -7.06
C ARG A 51 -48.82 21.94 -6.55
N LEU A 52 -49.12 22.88 -7.45
CA LEU A 52 -49.69 24.18 -7.12
C LEU A 52 -51.19 24.19 -7.40
N THR A 53 -51.93 24.79 -6.48
CA THR A 53 -53.35 25.07 -6.61
C THR A 53 -53.60 26.57 -6.46
N GLU A 54 -54.71 27.02 -7.04
CA GLU A 54 -55.27 28.34 -6.78
C GLU A 54 -55.85 28.43 -5.36
N SER A 55 -56.29 29.63 -4.95
CA SER A 55 -56.99 29.84 -3.68
C SER A 55 -58.30 29.05 -3.58
N SER A 56 -58.91 28.72 -4.72
CA SER A 56 -60.09 27.86 -4.84
C SER A 56 -59.81 26.38 -4.57
N GLY A 57 -58.54 25.97 -4.52
CA GLY A 57 -58.12 24.57 -4.52
C GLY A 57 -58.08 23.94 -5.92
N ALA A 58 -58.50 24.65 -6.97
CA ALA A 58 -58.36 24.19 -8.34
C ALA A 58 -56.87 24.08 -8.73
N PRO A 59 -56.48 23.11 -9.57
CA PRO A 59 -55.10 22.99 -10.00
C PRO A 59 -54.71 24.17 -10.89
N LYS A 60 -53.52 24.72 -10.69
CA LYS A 60 -53.02 25.83 -11.50
C LYS A 60 -52.37 25.31 -12.78
N ASP A 61 -52.77 25.83 -13.94
CA ASP A 61 -52.20 25.42 -15.23
C ASP A 61 -51.41 26.53 -15.92
N GLY A 62 -50.54 26.12 -16.84
CA GLY A 62 -49.74 27.04 -17.65
C GLY A 62 -48.38 27.40 -17.05
N PRO A 63 -47.64 28.33 -17.69
CA PRO A 63 -46.32 28.72 -17.25
C PRO A 63 -46.37 29.53 -15.96
N VAL A 64 -45.53 29.17 -14.98
CA VAL A 64 -45.39 29.86 -13.70
C VAL A 64 -43.92 30.05 -13.37
N ALA A 65 -43.54 31.23 -12.90
CA ALA A 65 -42.22 31.46 -12.31
C ALA A 65 -42.18 30.84 -10.90
N ILE A 66 -41.20 29.99 -10.66
CA ILE A 66 -40.99 29.30 -9.37
C ILE A 66 -39.60 29.64 -8.85
N GLU A 67 -39.49 29.97 -7.56
CA GLU A 67 -38.21 30.02 -6.85
C GLU A 67 -38.16 28.89 -5.83
N ALA A 68 -36.97 28.34 -5.61
CA ALA A 68 -36.71 27.34 -4.60
C ALA A 68 -35.56 27.78 -3.70
N THR A 69 -35.78 27.74 -2.39
CA THR A 69 -34.79 28.04 -1.35
C THR A 69 -34.71 26.90 -0.36
N PHE A 70 -33.53 26.67 0.21
CA PHE A 70 -33.30 25.63 1.20
C PHE A 70 -33.10 26.24 2.58
N TRP A 71 -33.53 25.56 3.64
CA TRP A 71 -33.59 26.10 5.00
C TRP A 71 -33.21 25.05 6.04
N THR A 72 -32.69 25.51 7.19
CA THR A 72 -32.34 24.64 8.33
C THR A 72 -33.53 24.21 9.19
N ALA A 73 -34.69 24.87 9.05
CA ALA A 73 -35.88 24.60 9.87
C ALA A 73 -37.17 24.92 9.11
N GLU A 74 -38.27 24.29 9.55
CA GLU A 74 -39.61 24.46 8.97
C GLU A 74 -40.13 25.90 9.10
N ILE A 75 -39.83 26.56 10.23
CA ILE A 75 -40.20 27.94 10.54
C ILE A 75 -38.93 28.61 11.12
N ASP A 76 -38.69 29.88 10.78
CA ASP A 76 -37.56 30.70 11.28
C ASP A 76 -36.14 30.12 11.04
N GLY A 77 -36.02 29.17 10.11
CA GLY A 77 -34.71 28.62 9.71
C GLY A 77 -33.79 29.65 9.05
N THR A 78 -32.50 29.33 8.99
CA THR A 78 -31.52 30.07 8.18
C THR A 78 -31.50 29.50 6.77
N GLN A 79 -31.42 30.37 5.76
CA GLN A 79 -31.29 29.94 4.38
C GLN A 79 -29.96 29.19 4.16
N LEU A 80 -30.02 28.12 3.39
CA LEU A 80 -28.91 27.26 3.00
C LEU A 80 -28.65 27.41 1.50
N GLY A 81 -27.43 27.81 1.14
CA GLY A 81 -27.05 28.02 -0.26
C GLY A 81 -27.78 29.18 -0.93
N GLN A 82 -27.79 29.18 -2.27
CA GLN A 82 -28.41 30.21 -3.09
C GLN A 82 -29.90 29.92 -3.36
N THR A 83 -30.63 30.94 -3.82
CA THR A 83 -31.96 30.79 -4.41
C THR A 83 -31.84 30.22 -5.83
N PHE A 84 -32.71 29.27 -6.18
CA PHE A 84 -32.81 28.72 -7.54
C PHE A 84 -34.06 29.28 -8.21
N GLU A 85 -33.88 29.94 -9.36
CA GLU A 85 -34.96 30.59 -10.10
C GLU A 85 -35.32 29.79 -11.35
N PHE A 86 -36.61 29.55 -11.54
CA PHE A 86 -37.19 28.88 -12.70
C PHE A 86 -38.24 29.80 -13.32
N ALA A 87 -37.84 30.61 -14.30
CA ALA A 87 -38.68 31.69 -14.84
C ALA A 87 -39.98 31.21 -15.52
N SER A 88 -40.01 29.99 -16.06
CA SER A 88 -41.18 29.46 -16.78
C SER A 88 -41.27 27.94 -16.61
N VAL A 89 -41.91 27.50 -15.53
CA VAL A 89 -42.23 26.10 -15.28
C VAL A 89 -43.64 25.82 -15.78
N ILE A 90 -43.77 24.89 -16.73
CA ILE A 90 -45.07 24.48 -17.25
C ILE A 90 -45.76 23.58 -16.24
N LEU A 91 -46.92 23.99 -15.77
CA LEU A 91 -47.79 23.18 -14.92
C LEU A 91 -48.85 22.49 -15.75
N ASN A 92 -49.10 21.22 -15.43
CA ASN A 92 -50.21 20.43 -15.96
C ASN A 92 -50.97 19.80 -14.79
N GLN A 93 -52.23 20.18 -14.62
CA GLN A 93 -53.05 19.87 -13.46
C GLN A 93 -52.40 20.29 -12.13
N GLY A 94 -51.75 21.45 -12.13
CA GLY A 94 -50.99 21.95 -10.99
C GLY A 94 -49.62 21.31 -10.81
N VAL A 95 -49.31 20.20 -11.47
CA VAL A 95 -48.09 19.43 -11.21
C VAL A 95 -46.90 20.08 -11.91
N PHE A 96 -45.79 20.18 -11.19
CA PHE A 96 -44.51 20.65 -11.72
C PHE A 96 -43.36 19.71 -11.34
N SER A 97 -42.27 19.80 -12.10
CA SER A 97 -41.01 19.10 -11.81
C SER A 97 -39.84 20.04 -12.07
N LEU A 98 -38.98 20.22 -11.06
CA LEU A 98 -37.81 21.10 -11.09
C LEU A 98 -36.55 20.24 -11.15
N TYR A 99 -35.66 20.56 -12.08
CA TYR A 99 -34.34 19.95 -12.20
C TYR A 99 -33.28 20.89 -11.61
N PHE A 100 -32.62 20.45 -10.55
CA PHE A 100 -31.53 21.17 -9.90
C PHE A 100 -30.19 20.62 -10.38
N PRO A 101 -29.43 21.35 -11.20
CA PRO A 101 -28.09 20.95 -11.62
C PRO A 101 -27.06 21.31 -10.55
N PHE A 102 -27.12 20.70 -9.36
CA PHE A 102 -26.25 21.12 -8.27
C PHE A 102 -24.77 20.87 -8.58
N MET A 103 -23.94 21.82 -8.18
CA MET A 103 -22.50 21.63 -8.04
C MET A 103 -22.17 20.94 -6.71
N ALA A 104 -21.01 20.27 -6.62
CA ALA A 104 -20.52 19.66 -5.38
C ALA A 104 -20.48 20.65 -4.20
N THR A 105 -20.08 21.90 -4.45
CA THR A 105 -20.07 22.96 -3.43
C THR A 105 -21.47 23.31 -2.95
N GLN A 106 -22.45 23.42 -3.86
CA GLN A 106 -23.85 23.70 -3.50
C GLN A 106 -24.47 22.56 -2.69
N VAL A 107 -24.19 21.31 -3.05
CA VAL A 107 -24.62 20.14 -2.26
C VAL A 107 -24.02 20.19 -0.85
N GLN A 108 -22.77 20.64 -0.71
CA GLN A 108 -22.13 20.79 0.59
C GLN A 108 -22.74 21.93 1.42
N ASP A 109 -23.04 23.07 0.81
CA ASP A 109 -23.65 24.21 1.51
C ASP A 109 -25.08 23.91 1.97
N ILE A 110 -25.85 23.20 1.12
CA ILE A 110 -27.25 22.85 1.39
C ILE A 110 -27.37 21.67 2.35
N PHE A 111 -26.69 20.56 2.06
CA PHE A 111 -26.89 19.29 2.79
C PHE A 111 -25.81 19.01 3.84
N ARG A 112 -24.82 19.91 4.02
CA ARG A 112 -23.80 19.93 5.09
C ARG A 112 -23.11 18.61 5.42
N ASP A 113 -23.51 17.91 6.49
CA ASP A 113 -23.03 16.58 6.85
C ASP A 113 -24.18 15.55 6.90
N GLY A 114 -25.37 15.97 6.48
CA GLY A 114 -26.60 15.18 6.47
C GLY A 114 -27.22 14.90 7.84
N LYS A 115 -26.68 15.44 8.94
CA LYS A 115 -27.26 15.25 10.28
C LYS A 115 -28.39 16.21 10.57
N GLU A 116 -28.25 17.44 10.07
CA GLU A 116 -29.27 18.48 10.23
C GLU A 116 -30.36 18.31 9.17
N PRO A 117 -31.65 18.51 9.55
CA PRO A 117 -32.73 18.48 8.59
C PRO A 117 -32.60 19.64 7.61
N VAL A 118 -32.89 19.36 6.35
CA VAL A 118 -32.99 20.37 5.29
C VAL A 118 -34.43 20.48 4.85
N PHE A 119 -34.90 21.70 4.66
CA PHE A 119 -36.24 22.00 4.19
C PHE A 119 -36.17 22.75 2.87
N ILE A 120 -37.09 22.49 1.96
CA ILE A 120 -37.27 23.28 0.74
C ILE A 120 -38.51 24.13 0.86
N GLU A 121 -38.37 25.41 0.52
CA GLU A 121 -39.45 26.35 0.37
C GLU A 121 -39.59 26.66 -1.11
N ILE A 122 -40.82 26.60 -1.60
CA ILE A 122 -41.19 26.99 -2.95
C ILE A 122 -41.90 28.33 -2.86
N SER A 123 -41.52 29.28 -3.72
CA SER A 123 -42.24 30.53 -3.92
C SER A 123 -42.76 30.62 -5.36
N SER A 124 -43.94 31.21 -5.55
CA SER A 124 -44.47 31.52 -6.89
C SER A 124 -45.47 32.67 -6.80
N GLY A 125 -45.35 33.66 -7.69
CA GLY A 125 -46.28 34.79 -7.75
C GLY A 125 -46.36 35.59 -6.44
N GLY A 126 -45.23 35.77 -5.76
CA GLY A 126 -45.15 36.50 -4.47
C GLY A 126 -45.68 35.74 -3.26
N LYS A 127 -46.10 34.48 -3.42
CA LYS A 127 -46.53 33.62 -2.32
C LYS A 127 -45.47 32.56 -2.01
N ALA A 128 -45.03 32.50 -0.76
CA ALA A 128 -44.25 31.38 -0.23
C ALA A 128 -45.18 30.26 0.25
N TYR A 129 -44.83 29.02 -0.08
CA TYR A 129 -45.56 27.83 0.34
C TYR A 129 -44.86 27.19 1.56
N PRO A 130 -45.60 26.49 2.45
CA PRO A 130 -45.00 25.86 3.63
C PRO A 130 -43.80 24.98 3.30
N ARG A 131 -42.75 25.08 4.10
CA ARG A 131 -41.50 24.37 3.86
C ARG A 131 -41.70 22.86 4.00
N GLN A 132 -41.11 22.10 3.11
CA GLN A 132 -41.17 20.64 3.15
C GLN A 132 -39.82 20.07 3.53
N LYS A 133 -39.82 19.18 4.53
CA LYS A 133 -38.60 18.50 4.97
C LYS A 133 -38.12 17.50 3.92
N PHE A 134 -36.85 17.57 3.55
CA PHE A 134 -36.16 16.49 2.85
C PHE A 134 -35.88 15.34 3.83
N ASN A 135 -36.72 14.32 3.80
CA ASN A 135 -36.61 13.16 4.70
C ASN A 135 -35.58 12.12 4.24
N TYR A 136 -35.10 12.21 3.01
CA TYR A 136 -34.15 11.26 2.44
C TYR A 136 -33.07 12.04 1.71
N ILE A 137 -32.03 12.47 2.44
CA ILE A 137 -30.77 12.75 1.76
C ILE A 137 -30.32 11.37 1.29
N PRO A 138 -30.24 11.10 -0.03
CA PRO A 138 -29.86 9.78 -0.49
C PRO A 138 -28.51 9.45 0.16
N LEU A 139 -28.44 8.32 0.87
CA LEU A 139 -27.16 7.78 1.35
C LEU A 139 -26.16 7.62 0.19
N ALA A 140 -26.67 7.56 -1.05
CA ALA A 140 -25.88 7.59 -2.29
C ALA A 140 -25.21 8.94 -2.62
N MET A 141 -25.62 10.06 -2.02
CA MET A 141 -25.01 11.37 -2.28
C MET A 141 -23.75 11.62 -1.46
N ARG A 142 -23.48 10.85 -0.40
CA ARG A 142 -22.30 11.02 0.44
C ARG A 142 -21.71 9.68 0.84
N ILE A 143 -20.41 9.53 0.62
CA ILE A 143 -19.63 8.50 1.29
C ILE A 143 -19.29 9.04 2.68
N PRO A 144 -19.72 8.38 3.77
CA PRO A 144 -19.34 8.81 5.11
C PRO A 144 -17.82 8.86 5.22
N VAL A 145 -17.28 10.01 5.63
CA VAL A 145 -15.85 10.19 5.90
C VAL A 145 -15.68 10.66 7.33
N ASP A 146 -14.67 10.13 8.00
CA ASP A 146 -14.31 10.50 9.37
C ASP A 146 -13.38 11.72 9.43
N ASN A 147 -12.90 12.20 8.27
CA ASN A 147 -11.86 13.22 8.14
C ASN A 147 -10.57 12.90 8.92
N LYS A 148 -10.35 11.62 9.27
CA LYS A 148 -9.16 11.11 9.95
C LYS A 148 -8.42 10.12 9.06
N THR A 149 -9.15 9.20 8.46
CA THR A 149 -8.65 8.16 7.56
C THR A 149 -9.05 8.43 6.12
N LEU A 150 -10.31 8.80 5.90
CA LEU A 150 -10.83 9.18 4.60
C LEU A 150 -11.19 10.67 4.63
N SER A 151 -10.98 11.33 3.50
CA SER A 151 -11.40 12.70 3.27
C SER A 151 -12.09 12.80 1.93
N PHE A 152 -13.15 13.58 1.88
CA PHE A 152 -13.77 13.98 0.62
C PHE A 152 -13.27 15.37 0.25
N ASP A 153 -12.62 15.50 -0.90
CA ASP A 153 -12.17 16.79 -1.43
C ASP A 153 -13.35 17.48 -2.09
N THR A 154 -13.89 18.51 -1.45
CA THR A 154 -15.06 19.27 -1.93
C THR A 154 -14.79 20.06 -3.21
N SER A 155 -13.51 20.32 -3.54
CA SER A 155 -13.14 21.04 -4.76
C SER A 155 -13.10 20.12 -5.98
N SER A 156 -12.66 18.88 -5.80
CA SER A 156 -12.56 17.88 -6.89
C SER A 156 -13.71 16.86 -6.90
N GLY A 157 -14.51 16.78 -5.84
CA GLY A 157 -15.55 15.77 -5.67
C GLY A 157 -15.02 14.35 -5.44
N GLN A 158 -13.74 14.20 -5.08
CA GLN A 158 -13.09 12.91 -4.96
C GLN A 158 -13.02 12.44 -3.51
N LEU A 159 -13.29 11.15 -3.30
CA LEU A 159 -12.93 10.46 -2.06
C LEU A 159 -11.45 10.09 -2.12
N GLY A 160 -10.71 10.42 -1.06
CA GLY A 160 -9.30 10.09 -0.94
C GLY A 160 -8.93 9.63 0.45
N ILE A 161 -7.78 8.97 0.53
CA ILE A 161 -7.07 8.72 1.79
C ILE A 161 -6.56 10.08 2.30
N LYS A 162 -6.80 10.38 3.57
CA LYS A 162 -6.32 11.64 4.15
C LYS A 162 -4.80 11.74 4.00
N ASN A 163 -4.34 12.92 3.56
CA ASN A 163 -2.93 13.19 3.28
C ASN A 163 -2.32 12.32 2.16
N ALA A 164 -3.11 11.73 1.25
CA ALA A 164 -2.57 10.96 0.11
C ALA A 164 -1.46 11.69 -0.68
N LYS A 165 -1.57 13.02 -0.81
CA LYS A 165 -0.59 13.87 -1.52
C LYS A 165 0.74 14.04 -0.77
N THR A 166 0.84 13.63 0.50
CA THR A 166 2.08 13.69 1.28
C THR A 166 2.88 12.39 1.20
N ALA A 167 2.41 11.38 0.47
CA ALA A 167 3.15 10.15 0.26
C ALA A 167 4.46 10.43 -0.48
N THR A 168 5.57 9.91 0.04
CA THR A 168 6.88 9.95 -0.60
C THR A 168 7.32 8.53 -0.95
N SER A 169 8.25 8.39 -1.90
CA SER A 169 8.79 7.07 -2.26
C SER A 169 9.41 6.40 -1.02
N GLY A 170 9.02 5.16 -0.75
CA GLY A 170 9.45 4.41 0.44
C GLY A 170 8.65 4.67 1.72
N SER A 171 7.58 5.48 1.65
CA SER A 171 6.63 5.63 2.76
C SER A 171 5.53 4.56 2.73
N VAL A 172 5.03 4.22 3.91
CA VAL A 172 3.86 3.35 4.11
C VAL A 172 2.81 4.08 4.92
N LEU A 173 1.56 3.70 4.72
CA LEU A 173 0.44 4.23 5.48
C LEU A 173 0.41 3.57 6.86
N VAL A 174 0.46 4.36 7.92
CA VAL A 174 0.46 3.89 9.31
C VAL A 174 -0.57 4.64 10.13
N ASN A 175 -0.99 4.05 11.26
CA ASN A 175 -1.81 4.74 12.26
C ASN A 175 -0.99 5.85 12.93
N ASP A 176 -1.59 7.02 13.14
CA ASP A 176 -0.92 8.15 13.79
C ASP A 176 -0.92 8.11 15.33
N GLY A 177 -1.55 7.10 15.93
CA GLY A 177 -1.69 6.92 17.38
C GLY A 177 -2.91 7.62 17.98
N THR A 178 -3.65 8.41 17.20
CA THR A 178 -4.87 9.14 17.60
C THR A 178 -6.12 8.67 16.86
N GLY A 179 -6.01 7.54 16.15
CA GLY A 179 -7.08 6.97 15.33
C GLY A 179 -7.15 7.54 13.91
N GLY A 180 -6.17 8.34 13.49
CA GLY A 180 -5.99 8.76 12.11
C GLY A 180 -4.89 7.96 11.41
N ILE A 181 -4.52 8.42 10.23
CA ILE A 181 -3.45 7.83 9.42
C ILE A 181 -2.45 8.89 8.93
N LYS A 182 -1.22 8.45 8.71
CA LYS A 182 -0.16 9.25 8.10
C LYS A 182 0.70 8.39 7.18
N TRP A 183 1.38 9.05 6.24
CA TRP A 183 2.47 8.44 5.50
C TRP A 183 3.75 8.59 6.32
N ASP A 184 4.38 7.46 6.65
CA ASP A 184 5.63 7.44 7.40
C ASP A 184 6.68 6.63 6.64
N SER A 185 7.95 6.94 6.84
CA SER A 185 9.04 6.22 6.17
C SER A 185 9.12 4.80 6.71
N LEU A 186 9.35 3.84 5.82
CA LEU A 186 9.81 2.51 6.22
C LEU A 186 11.19 2.65 6.87
N SER A 187 11.24 2.66 8.19
CA SER A 187 12.48 2.53 8.95
C SER A 187 12.62 1.11 9.47
N SER A 188 13.86 0.69 9.74
CA SER A 188 14.13 -0.59 10.37
C SER A 188 13.56 -0.71 11.79
N THR A 189 13.14 0.40 12.41
CA THR A 189 12.45 0.42 13.70
C THR A 189 10.95 0.15 13.58
N ASN A 190 10.35 0.32 12.41
CA ASN A 190 8.89 0.27 12.20
C ASN A 190 8.42 -1.01 11.51
N LEU A 191 9.35 -1.83 11.01
CA LEU A 191 9.06 -3.18 10.53
C LEU A 191 9.19 -4.16 11.70
N THR A 192 8.09 -4.83 12.05
CA THR A 192 8.10 -5.98 12.96
C THR A 192 7.71 -7.21 12.15
N ALA A 193 8.60 -8.20 12.08
CA ALA A 193 8.23 -9.50 11.54
C ALA A 193 7.53 -10.30 12.63
N LYS A 194 6.48 -11.03 12.26
CA LYS A 194 5.81 -12.01 13.14
C LYS A 194 5.73 -13.34 12.42
N THR A 195 5.76 -14.43 13.17
CA THR A 195 5.44 -15.76 12.64
C THR A 195 3.96 -15.82 12.20
N GLN A 196 3.57 -16.83 11.43
CA GLN A 196 2.17 -17.03 11.04
C GLN A 196 1.21 -17.12 12.25
N ALA A 197 1.72 -17.57 13.40
CA ALA A 197 0.98 -17.65 14.66
C ALA A 197 1.00 -16.33 15.48
N GLY A 198 1.60 -15.25 14.96
CA GLY A 198 1.61 -13.92 15.59
C GLY A 198 2.68 -13.69 16.66
N GLY A 199 3.55 -14.67 16.93
CA GLY A 199 4.68 -14.54 17.85
C GLY A 199 5.92 -13.92 17.20
N GLU A 200 6.86 -13.44 18.03
CA GLU A 200 8.17 -12.96 17.59
C GLU A 200 8.95 -14.10 16.89
N PRO A 201 9.59 -13.85 15.74
CA PRO A 201 10.43 -14.84 15.08
C PRO A 201 11.60 -15.26 15.97
N ALA A 202 11.92 -16.55 15.97
CA ALA A 202 13.17 -17.03 16.58
C ALA A 202 14.37 -16.54 15.75
N ALA A 203 15.56 -16.49 16.36
CA ALA A 203 16.80 -16.23 15.64
C ALA A 203 16.92 -17.17 14.42
N ASP A 204 17.33 -16.60 13.28
CA ASP A 204 17.57 -17.31 12.00
C ASP A 204 16.33 -17.85 11.26
N GLN A 205 15.13 -17.39 11.61
CA GLN A 205 13.98 -17.53 10.72
C GLN A 205 14.08 -16.54 9.55
N VAL A 206 13.40 -16.82 8.44
CA VAL A 206 13.54 -16.31 7.04
C VAL A 206 14.01 -14.85 6.84
N LEU A 207 13.80 -13.94 7.79
CA LEU A 207 14.49 -12.66 7.90
C LEU A 207 15.12 -12.55 9.30
N THR A 208 16.44 -12.34 9.39
CA THR A 208 17.15 -12.14 10.67
C THR A 208 17.25 -10.64 10.99
N TYR A 209 16.93 -10.21 12.21
CA TYR A 209 17.18 -8.84 12.66
C TYR A 209 18.61 -8.70 13.18
N LYS A 210 19.49 -7.98 12.47
CA LYS A 210 20.92 -7.83 12.79
C LYS A 210 21.35 -6.36 12.65
N SER A 211 22.07 -5.85 13.66
CA SER A 211 22.64 -4.48 13.66
C SER A 211 21.60 -3.39 13.37
N GLY A 212 20.40 -3.53 13.95
CA GLY A 212 19.32 -2.55 13.80
C GLY A 212 18.60 -2.58 12.46
N LYS A 213 18.70 -3.67 11.67
CA LYS A 213 18.05 -3.86 10.37
C LYS A 213 17.59 -5.29 10.17
N TRP A 214 16.46 -5.49 9.49
CA TRP A 214 16.08 -6.80 8.96
C TRP A 214 16.95 -7.14 7.75
N VAL A 215 17.59 -8.31 7.78
CA VAL A 215 18.39 -8.85 6.67
C VAL A 215 17.84 -10.20 6.26
N ALA A 216 18.03 -10.58 4.99
CA ALA A 216 17.71 -11.94 4.55
C ALA A 216 18.49 -12.94 5.41
N ALA A 217 17.81 -13.92 5.99
CA ALA A 217 18.50 -15.01 6.65
C ALA A 217 19.27 -15.78 5.57
N SER A 218 20.59 -15.86 5.68
CA SER A 218 21.32 -16.88 4.93
C SER A 218 20.86 -18.22 5.50
N LEU A 219 19.98 -18.92 4.77
CA LEU A 219 19.76 -20.33 5.03
C LEU A 219 21.15 -20.97 5.09
N PRO A 220 21.46 -21.83 6.09
CA PRO A 220 22.77 -22.45 6.18
C PRO A 220 23.09 -23.03 4.80
N LEU A 221 24.10 -22.43 4.16
CA LEU A 221 24.60 -22.91 2.88
C LEU A 221 24.98 -24.36 3.11
N ALA A 222 24.54 -25.22 2.17
CA ALA A 222 24.90 -26.63 2.13
C ALA A 222 26.36 -26.83 2.57
N ALA A 223 26.57 -27.82 3.45
CA ALA A 223 27.84 -28.29 4.02
C ALA A 223 29.10 -27.60 3.45
N ALA A 224 29.85 -26.89 4.31
CA ALA A 224 31.07 -26.17 3.95
C ALA A 224 31.99 -26.98 3.01
N SER A 225 32.49 -26.36 1.94
CA SER A 225 33.39 -27.04 1.02
C SER A 225 34.67 -27.47 1.76
N GLY A 226 34.92 -28.78 1.83
CA GLY A 226 36.12 -29.34 2.42
C GLY A 226 36.10 -30.87 2.41
N ASN A 227 37.28 -31.48 2.47
CA ASN A 227 37.38 -32.92 2.70
C ASN A 227 37.03 -33.21 4.16
N TYR A 228 35.83 -33.76 4.38
CA TYR A 228 35.39 -34.20 5.71
C TYR A 228 36.16 -35.43 6.22
N LEU A 229 36.82 -36.16 5.32
CA LEU A 229 37.75 -37.23 5.67
C LEU A 229 39.17 -36.65 5.70
N THR A 230 39.62 -36.26 6.89
CA THR A 230 41.00 -35.76 7.12
C THR A 230 42.00 -36.88 7.41
N GLY A 231 41.52 -38.11 7.60
CA GLY A 231 42.34 -39.31 7.76
C GLY A 231 41.48 -40.54 8.01
N LEU A 232 42.02 -41.72 7.69
CA LEU A 232 41.45 -43.02 8.05
C LEU A 232 42.47 -43.74 8.93
N THR A 233 42.16 -43.91 10.20
CA THR A 233 43.00 -44.63 11.16
C THR A 233 42.28 -45.93 11.53
N GLY A 234 42.62 -47.03 10.88
CA GLY A 234 42.02 -48.35 11.12
C GLY A 234 41.37 -48.97 9.89
N ASP A 235 40.63 -50.06 10.12
CA ASP A 235 39.96 -50.82 9.06
C ASP A 235 38.78 -50.05 8.48
N VAL A 236 38.68 -50.04 7.16
CA VAL A 236 37.55 -49.45 6.43
C VAL A 236 36.56 -50.56 6.12
N VAL A 237 35.47 -50.62 6.89
CA VAL A 237 34.38 -51.58 6.68
C VAL A 237 33.19 -50.84 6.04
N ALA A 238 32.92 -51.09 4.77
CA ALA A 238 31.78 -50.54 4.06
C ALA A 238 30.61 -51.54 4.06
N THR A 239 29.62 -51.34 4.94
CA THR A 239 28.40 -52.15 4.98
C THR A 239 27.21 -51.33 4.44
N GLY A 240 27.05 -51.33 3.12
CA GLY A 240 25.90 -50.72 2.44
C GLY A 240 25.77 -51.30 1.02
N PRO A 241 24.62 -51.11 0.34
CA PRO A 241 24.37 -51.71 -0.99
C PRO A 241 25.20 -51.09 -2.13
N GLY A 242 26.13 -50.18 -1.84
CA GLY A 242 26.98 -49.51 -2.81
C GLY A 242 28.42 -50.05 -2.81
N THR A 243 29.09 -49.98 -3.96
CA THR A 243 30.51 -50.31 -4.10
C THR A 243 31.38 -49.09 -3.81
N GLY A 244 32.19 -49.15 -2.76
CA GLY A 244 33.26 -48.17 -2.52
C GLY A 244 34.59 -48.70 -3.05
N THR A 245 35.28 -47.93 -3.90
CA THR A 245 36.64 -48.25 -4.35
C THR A 245 37.65 -47.39 -3.60
N ALA A 246 38.54 -48.01 -2.82
CA ALA A 246 39.69 -47.33 -2.23
C ALA A 246 40.94 -47.61 -3.07
N THR A 247 41.62 -46.54 -3.52
CA THR A 247 42.93 -46.68 -4.18
C THR A 247 44.01 -46.49 -3.14
N LEU A 248 44.77 -47.55 -2.87
CA LEU A 248 45.93 -47.49 -1.99
C LEU A 248 47.13 -46.92 -2.76
N ALA A 249 47.90 -46.06 -2.10
CA ALA A 249 49.16 -45.59 -2.64
C ALA A 249 50.14 -46.76 -2.86
N THR A 250 51.02 -46.62 -3.84
CA THR A 250 52.15 -47.54 -4.02
C THR A 250 53.14 -47.29 -2.88
N VAL A 251 53.33 -48.28 -2.02
CA VAL A 251 54.23 -48.20 -0.85
C VAL A 251 55.43 -49.13 -0.98
N ALA A 252 55.44 -50.02 -1.98
CA ALA A 252 56.53 -50.94 -2.23
C ALA A 252 56.75 -51.15 -3.73
N THR A 253 57.96 -51.53 -4.11
CA THR A 253 58.20 -52.07 -5.46
C THR A 253 57.74 -53.53 -5.46
N PRO A 254 56.82 -53.96 -6.36
CA PRO A 254 56.37 -55.35 -6.39
C PRO A 254 57.53 -56.33 -6.50
N GLY A 255 57.50 -57.42 -5.74
CA GLY A 255 58.58 -58.38 -5.75
C GLY A 255 58.37 -59.59 -4.86
N THR A 256 59.32 -60.52 -4.95
CA THR A 256 59.39 -61.72 -4.13
C THR A 256 60.56 -61.61 -3.17
N ALA A 257 60.27 -61.48 -1.89
CA ALA A 257 61.24 -61.74 -0.84
C ALA A 257 61.35 -63.27 -0.63
N THR A 258 62.37 -63.72 0.13
CA THR A 258 62.76 -65.13 0.29
C THR A 258 61.60 -66.12 0.54
N LYS A 259 60.46 -65.67 1.08
CA LYS A 259 59.30 -66.51 1.38
C LYS A 259 57.94 -65.91 1.01
N VAL A 260 57.89 -64.70 0.46
CA VAL A 260 56.64 -63.94 0.27
C VAL A 260 56.71 -63.11 -1.00
N THR A 261 55.65 -63.16 -1.81
CA THR A 261 55.46 -62.24 -2.94
C THR A 261 54.43 -61.20 -2.57
N PHE A 262 54.74 -59.92 -2.84
CA PHE A 262 53.85 -58.79 -2.53
C PHE A 262 53.67 -57.85 -3.72
N ASP A 263 52.56 -57.11 -3.73
CA ASP A 263 52.23 -56.14 -4.79
C ASP A 263 52.76 -54.72 -4.50
N ALA A 264 52.44 -53.79 -5.41
CA ALA A 264 52.84 -52.38 -5.31
C ALA A 264 52.28 -51.69 -4.06
N GLN A 265 51.15 -52.19 -3.56
CA GLN A 265 50.48 -51.72 -2.35
C GLN A 265 51.02 -52.41 -1.08
N GLY A 266 52.06 -53.24 -1.20
CA GLY A 266 52.66 -53.97 -0.08
C GLY A 266 51.84 -55.14 0.44
N ARG A 267 50.77 -55.54 -0.27
CA ARG A 267 49.92 -56.66 0.14
C ARG A 267 50.57 -57.98 -0.28
N VAL A 268 50.59 -58.94 0.64
CA VAL A 268 51.06 -60.30 0.38
C VAL A 268 50.09 -61.02 -0.55
N ARG A 269 50.58 -61.52 -1.68
CA ARG A 269 49.80 -62.30 -2.65
C ARG A 269 50.03 -63.80 -2.53
N SER A 270 51.21 -64.21 -2.07
CA SER A 270 51.55 -65.62 -1.84
C SER A 270 52.73 -65.75 -0.89
N GLY A 271 52.84 -66.90 -0.24
CA GLY A 271 54.02 -67.25 0.56
C GLY A 271 54.06 -68.75 0.87
N THR A 272 55.24 -69.25 1.23
CA THR A 272 55.44 -70.64 1.65
C THR A 272 55.56 -70.72 3.16
N SER A 273 54.90 -71.69 3.78
CA SER A 273 55.02 -71.94 5.23
C SER A 273 56.48 -72.19 5.61
N LEU A 274 56.91 -71.59 6.73
CA LEU A 274 58.16 -71.99 7.38
C LEU A 274 57.98 -73.40 7.93
N VAL A 275 58.64 -74.38 7.31
CA VAL A 275 58.99 -75.60 8.03
C VAL A 275 60.25 -75.23 8.82
N ALA A 276 60.11 -75.08 10.13
CA ALA A 276 61.27 -74.96 11.01
C ALA A 276 62.09 -76.25 10.88
N ALA A 277 63.39 -76.11 10.61
CA ALA A 277 64.33 -77.23 10.60
C ALA A 277 64.65 -77.67 12.03
#